data_AF-A0A9E2CKV8-F1
#
_entry.id   AF-A0A9E2CKV8-F1
#
_cell.length_a   1.000
_cell.length_b   1.000
_cell.length_c   1.000
_cell.angle_alpha   90.00
_cell.angle_beta   90.00
_cell.angle_gamma   90.00
#
_symmetry.space_group_name_H-M   'P 1'
#
loop_
_entity.id
_entity.type
_entity.pdbx_description
1 polymer ?
#
loop_
_entity_poly.entity_id
_entity_poly.type
_entity_poly.pdbx_seq_one_letter_code
_entity_poly.pdbx_strand_id
1 'polypeptide(L)'
;LEDLQLPGVFDLTPGIRSLQVHFQPERCPLAELLACVRRHWQQLSRAEDLSLPSRIVHLPLAWDDPSTRIAIEKYMTTVRHDAPWCPSNLEFIRRINGLDSLDDVKRIVLSAHYLVMGLGDVYLGAPVATPLDPRHRLVTTKYNPARTWTPENAVGIGGAYLCIYGMEGPGGYQFVGRTLQMWRRYKAVDAFAGQPYLLRFFDQIRFFEVSPDELRAIRRDFPLGRYPIRIEETTLRLADYQQFLDRNAVEIADFRARQRAAFADERQHWEASGLAHFEARGDAVPAEASESLLDADEVGVFSPVAGNLWQVHVAPGDPVVAGQVLAVLEAMKMEIQVIAPQAGIIHRRVVAPGQSLQAGQVLLTLRAVSHPGSGA
;
A
#
# COMPACT_ATOMS: atom_id res chain seq x y z
N LEU A 1 -31.22 -1.95 -6.72
CA LEU A 1 -31.05 -2.26 -8.16
C LEU A 1 -30.85 -3.76 -8.35
N GLU A 2 -29.99 -4.41 -7.55
CA GLU A 2 -29.84 -5.88 -7.52
C GLU A 2 -31.20 -6.59 -7.37
N ASP A 3 -32.01 -6.18 -6.38
CA ASP A 3 -33.33 -6.76 -6.14
C ASP A 3 -34.32 -6.62 -7.30
N LEU A 4 -34.09 -5.65 -8.19
CA LEU A 4 -34.97 -5.41 -9.35
C LEU A 4 -34.71 -6.39 -10.48
N GLN A 5 -33.56 -7.07 -10.48
CA GLN A 5 -33.15 -8.02 -11.51
C GLN A 5 -33.36 -7.48 -12.93
N LEU A 6 -32.95 -6.22 -13.16
CA LEU A 6 -33.17 -5.53 -14.43
C LEU A 6 -32.54 -6.34 -15.58
N PRO A 7 -33.28 -6.63 -16.66
CA PRO A 7 -32.75 -7.37 -17.80
C PRO A 7 -31.45 -6.74 -18.33
N GLY A 8 -30.42 -7.54 -18.56
CA GLY A 8 -29.16 -7.05 -19.12
C GLY A 8 -28.26 -6.28 -18.15
N VAL A 9 -28.67 -5.92 -16.93
CA VAL A 9 -27.75 -5.45 -15.89
C VAL A 9 -27.09 -6.67 -15.24
N PHE A 10 -25.77 -6.72 -15.23
CA PHE A 10 -25.04 -7.91 -14.76
C PHE A 10 -23.94 -7.62 -13.73
N ASP A 11 -23.55 -6.36 -13.52
CA ASP A 11 -22.65 -5.99 -12.43
C ASP A 11 -22.97 -4.58 -11.89
N LEU A 12 -22.80 -4.42 -10.59
CA LEU A 12 -22.99 -3.18 -9.85
C LEU A 12 -21.78 -2.99 -8.94
N THR A 13 -20.91 -2.04 -9.29
CA THR A 13 -19.68 -1.77 -8.54
C THR A 13 -19.81 -0.44 -7.80
N PRO A 14 -20.20 -0.45 -6.51
CA PRO A 14 -20.21 0.75 -5.69
C PRO A 14 -18.80 1.25 -5.40
N GLY A 15 -18.57 2.53 -5.66
CA GLY A 15 -17.44 3.30 -5.14
C GLY A 15 -17.87 4.19 -3.97
N ILE A 16 -16.97 5.04 -3.48
CA ILE A 16 -17.21 5.88 -2.29
C ILE A 16 -18.41 6.81 -2.46
N ARG A 17 -18.58 7.38 -3.65
CA ARG A 17 -19.64 8.37 -3.98
C ARG A 17 -20.18 8.20 -5.40
N SER A 18 -20.06 6.99 -5.93
CA SER A 18 -20.42 6.64 -7.30
C SER A 18 -20.88 5.20 -7.34
N LEU A 19 -21.69 4.86 -8.33
CA LEU A 19 -22.05 3.48 -8.63
C LEU A 19 -21.75 3.24 -10.11
N GLN A 20 -20.86 2.30 -10.40
CA GLN A 20 -20.67 1.81 -11.76
C GLN A 20 -21.71 0.72 -12.04
N VAL A 21 -22.37 0.81 -13.20
CA VAL A 21 -23.37 -0.16 -13.64
C VAL A 21 -22.91 -0.76 -14.95
N HIS A 22 -22.68 -2.06 -14.99
CA HIS A 22 -22.39 -2.77 -16.24
C HIS A 22 -23.68 -3.40 -16.75
N PHE A 23 -24.02 -3.11 -18.01
CA PHE A 23 -25.26 -3.58 -18.61
C PHE A 23 -25.12 -3.83 -20.12
N GLN A 24 -26.04 -4.62 -20.67
CA GLN A 24 -26.16 -4.95 -22.09
C GLN A 24 -27.25 -4.06 -22.72
N PRO A 25 -26.88 -3.06 -23.57
CA PRO A 25 -27.84 -2.12 -24.14
C PRO A 25 -28.97 -2.77 -24.95
N GLU A 26 -28.69 -3.88 -25.62
CA GLU A 26 -29.66 -4.67 -26.40
C GLU A 26 -30.80 -5.25 -25.54
N ARG A 27 -30.58 -5.43 -24.22
CA ARG A 27 -31.57 -6.00 -23.30
C ARG A 27 -32.17 -4.98 -22.34
N CYS A 28 -31.49 -3.85 -22.13
CA CYS A 28 -32.00 -2.72 -21.39
C CYS A 28 -31.50 -1.43 -22.03
N PRO A 29 -32.37 -0.71 -22.77
CA PRO A 29 -32.02 0.58 -23.33
C PRO A 29 -31.53 1.54 -22.24
N LEU A 30 -30.46 2.29 -22.53
CA LEU A 30 -29.84 3.21 -21.55
C LEU A 30 -30.85 4.19 -20.93
N ALA A 31 -31.81 4.69 -21.72
CA ALA A 31 -32.83 5.60 -21.24
C ALA A 31 -33.72 4.99 -20.14
N GLU A 32 -34.07 3.71 -20.27
CA GLU A 32 -34.86 2.99 -19.27
C GLU A 32 -34.06 2.73 -18.00
N LEU A 33 -32.79 2.33 -18.15
CA LEU A 33 -31.88 2.18 -17.00
C LEU A 33 -31.73 3.49 -16.23
N LEU A 34 -31.47 4.60 -16.92
CA LEU A 34 -31.34 5.92 -16.30
C LEU A 34 -32.63 6.37 -15.62
N ALA A 35 -33.80 6.14 -16.23
CA ALA A 35 -35.09 6.44 -15.62
C ALA A 35 -35.32 5.60 -14.35
N CYS A 36 -34.94 4.32 -14.38
CA CYS A 36 -35.01 3.42 -13.23
C CYS A 36 -34.10 3.89 -12.08
N VAL A 37 -32.83 4.18 -12.36
CA VAL A 37 -31.86 4.68 -11.38
C VAL A 37 -32.34 6.00 -10.77
N ARG A 38 -32.79 6.95 -11.59
CA ARG A 38 -33.28 8.26 -11.14
C ARG A 38 -34.47 8.13 -10.17
N ARG A 39 -35.43 7.26 -10.50
CA ARG A 39 -36.62 7.02 -9.67
C ARG A 39 -36.24 6.47 -8.29
N HIS A 40 -35.37 5.46 -8.22
CA HIS A 40 -34.96 4.88 -6.95
C HIS A 40 -34.08 5.83 -6.14
N TRP A 41 -33.21 6.61 -6.79
CA TRP A 41 -32.45 7.66 -6.13
C TRP A 41 -33.35 8.73 -5.50
N GLN A 42 -34.40 9.16 -6.20
CA GLN A 42 -35.38 10.13 -5.68
C GLN A 42 -36.16 9.59 -4.47
N GLN A 43 -36.44 8.28 -4.44
CA GLN A 43 -37.06 7.65 -3.27
C GLN A 43 -36.09 7.60 -2.09
N LEU A 44 -34.86 7.15 -2.31
CA LEU A 44 -33.84 7.03 -1.27
C LEU A 44 -33.47 8.40 -0.66
N SER A 45 -33.33 9.43 -1.49
CA SER A 45 -32.97 10.79 -1.05
C SER A 45 -34.05 11.48 -0.20
N ARG A 46 -35.26 10.93 -0.13
CA ARG A 46 -36.35 11.41 0.73
C ARG A 46 -36.50 10.61 2.02
N ALA A 47 -35.72 9.55 2.21
CA ALA A 47 -35.76 8.75 3.43
C ALA A 47 -35.06 9.49 4.58
N GLU A 48 -35.75 9.65 5.71
CA GLU A 48 -35.23 10.40 6.88
C GLU A 48 -34.55 9.50 7.93
N ASP A 49 -34.98 8.25 8.08
CA ASP A 49 -34.43 7.30 9.06
C ASP A 49 -33.70 6.14 8.37
N LEU A 50 -32.62 6.48 7.66
CA LEU A 50 -31.77 5.47 7.04
C LEU A 50 -31.00 4.70 8.11
N SER A 51 -31.28 3.40 8.17
CA SER A 51 -30.68 2.44 9.09
C SER A 51 -30.17 1.25 8.31
N LEU A 52 -28.94 0.82 8.60
CA LEU A 52 -28.26 -0.27 7.91
C LEU A 52 -27.62 -1.22 8.93
N PRO A 53 -27.71 -2.55 8.74
CA PRO A 53 -26.89 -3.50 9.48
C PRO A 53 -25.41 -3.16 9.31
N SER A 54 -24.65 -3.24 10.40
CA SER A 54 -23.22 -2.94 10.43
C SER A 54 -22.55 -3.88 11.42
N ARG A 55 -21.24 -4.08 11.28
CA ARG A 55 -20.46 -4.88 12.23
C ARG A 55 -19.25 -4.12 12.69
N ILE A 56 -18.90 -4.22 13.96
CA ILE A 56 -17.63 -3.70 14.47
C ILE A 56 -16.60 -4.84 14.43
N VAL A 57 -15.61 -4.71 13.56
CA VAL A 57 -14.56 -5.72 13.34
C VAL A 57 -13.28 -5.25 14.03
N HIS A 58 -12.89 -5.96 15.09
CA HIS A 58 -11.70 -5.64 15.87
C HIS A 58 -10.47 -6.31 15.26
N LEU A 59 -9.53 -5.51 14.75
CA LEU A 59 -8.34 -5.97 14.06
C LEU A 59 -7.07 -5.65 14.88
N PRO A 60 -6.12 -6.59 15.00
CA PRO A 60 -4.81 -6.29 15.56
C PRO A 60 -4.01 -5.42 14.59
N LEU A 61 -3.28 -4.45 15.10
CA LEU A 61 -2.40 -3.58 14.33
C LEU A 61 -1.00 -3.60 14.93
N ALA A 62 0.00 -4.08 14.19
CA ALA A 62 1.39 -3.78 14.51
C ALA A 62 1.69 -2.36 14.02
N TRP A 63 1.85 -1.44 14.97
CA TRP A 63 2.20 -0.05 14.69
C TRP A 63 3.61 0.04 14.09
N ASP A 64 3.78 0.80 13.01
CA ASP A 64 5.09 1.01 12.35
C ASP A 64 5.84 -0.32 12.10
N ASP A 65 5.12 -1.29 11.51
CA ASP A 65 5.61 -2.65 11.27
C ASP A 65 6.90 -2.68 10.42
N PRO A 66 7.88 -3.54 10.75
CA PRO A 66 9.16 -3.59 10.02
C PRO A 66 9.04 -3.78 8.50
N SER A 67 8.05 -4.52 8.01
CA SER A 67 7.88 -4.72 6.56
C SER A 67 7.43 -3.45 5.84
N THR A 68 6.71 -2.56 6.52
CA THR A 68 6.34 -1.26 5.95
C THR A 68 7.52 -0.32 5.86
N ARG A 69 8.47 -0.39 6.81
CA ARG A 69 9.73 0.35 6.76
C ARG A 69 10.61 -0.10 5.60
N ILE A 70 10.70 -1.42 5.36
CA ILE A 70 11.39 -1.97 4.18
C ILE A 70 10.77 -1.43 2.89
N ALA A 71 9.44 -1.32 2.81
CA ALA A 71 8.78 -0.76 1.63
C ALA A 71 9.09 0.74 1.43
N ILE A 72 9.23 1.50 2.52
CA ILE A 72 9.63 2.92 2.48
C ILE A 72 11.10 3.04 2.04
N GLU A 73 12.00 2.25 2.61
CA GLU A 73 13.41 2.20 2.23
C GLU A 73 13.57 1.84 0.75
N LYS A 74 12.83 0.83 0.28
CA LYS A 74 12.77 0.47 -1.14
C LYS A 74 12.35 1.61 -2.02
N TYR A 75 11.25 2.26 -1.67
CA TYR A 75 10.79 3.43 -2.41
C TYR A 75 11.84 4.54 -2.47
N MET A 76 12.51 4.84 -1.35
CA MET A 76 13.55 5.87 -1.32
C MET A 76 14.75 5.51 -2.18
N THR A 77 15.19 4.25 -2.14
CA THR A 77 16.36 3.78 -2.90
C THR A 77 16.07 3.73 -4.40
N THR A 78 14.96 3.12 -4.82
CA THR A 78 14.75 2.79 -6.24
C THR A 78 13.78 3.69 -6.98
N VAL A 79 13.02 4.55 -6.27
CA VAL A 79 11.97 5.35 -6.90
C VAL A 79 12.16 6.85 -6.66
N ARG A 80 12.15 7.30 -5.41
CA ARG A 80 12.23 8.71 -5.07
C ARG A 80 12.80 8.94 -3.66
N HIS A 81 14.08 9.28 -3.60
CA HIS A 81 14.81 9.48 -2.34
C HIS A 81 14.40 10.75 -1.57
N ASP A 82 13.93 11.79 -2.27
CA ASP A 82 13.62 13.13 -1.72
C ASP A 82 12.12 13.35 -1.46
N ALA A 83 11.33 12.28 -1.51
CA ALA A 83 9.88 12.38 -1.38
C ALA A 83 9.51 13.02 -0.03
N PRO A 84 8.61 14.03 0.02
CA PRO A 84 8.30 14.70 1.27
C PRO A 84 7.89 13.74 2.39
N TRP A 85 7.12 12.69 2.06
CA TRP A 85 6.60 11.75 3.03
C TRP A 85 7.61 10.71 3.54
N CYS A 86 8.87 10.81 3.09
CA CYS A 86 9.99 9.98 3.50
C CYS A 86 10.95 10.80 4.38
N PRO A 87 11.73 10.16 5.28
CA PRO A 87 11.83 8.71 5.51
C PRO A 87 10.74 8.13 6.42
N SER A 88 9.85 8.95 6.98
CA SER A 88 8.81 8.48 7.90
C SER A 88 7.42 8.96 7.46
N ASN A 89 6.58 8.01 7.02
CA ASN A 89 5.18 8.30 6.70
C ASN A 89 4.40 8.76 7.93
N LEU A 90 4.75 8.26 9.12
CA LEU A 90 4.10 8.67 10.37
C LEU A 90 4.43 10.13 10.72
N GLU A 91 5.69 10.53 10.53
CA GLU A 91 6.10 11.92 10.73
C GLU A 91 5.46 12.85 9.70
N PHE A 92 5.33 12.38 8.46
CA PHE A 92 4.56 13.08 7.45
C PHE A 92 3.09 13.26 7.85
N ILE A 93 2.42 12.20 8.31
CA ILE A 93 1.04 12.27 8.79
C ILE A 93 0.92 13.28 9.93
N ARG A 94 1.85 13.27 10.89
CA ARG A 94 1.87 14.23 12.01
C ARG A 94 1.92 15.66 11.51
N ARG A 95 2.92 16.00 10.70
CA ARG A 95 3.17 17.38 10.27
C ARG A 95 2.07 17.92 9.36
N ILE A 96 1.60 17.14 8.36
CA ILE A 96 0.57 17.60 7.42
C ILE A 96 -0.80 17.78 8.08
N ASN A 97 -1.01 17.17 9.26
CA ASN A 97 -2.24 17.31 10.03
C ASN A 97 -2.11 18.30 11.21
N GLY A 98 -0.93 18.90 11.43
CA GLY A 98 -0.72 19.86 12.52
C GLY A 98 -0.87 19.23 13.90
N LEU A 99 -0.34 18.02 14.07
CA LEU A 99 -0.34 17.28 15.34
C LEU A 99 0.97 17.50 16.09
N ASP A 100 0.90 17.47 17.43
CA ASP A 100 2.04 17.79 18.28
C ASP A 100 3.05 16.64 18.37
N SER A 101 2.58 15.40 18.30
CA SER A 101 3.42 14.21 18.47
C SER A 101 2.99 13.01 17.60
N LEU A 102 3.90 12.05 17.44
CA LEU A 102 3.59 10.75 16.83
C LEU A 102 2.58 9.95 17.67
N ASP A 103 2.57 10.17 18.98
CA ASP A 103 1.59 9.55 19.89
C ASP A 103 0.18 10.05 19.62
N ASP A 104 0.01 11.30 19.19
CA ASP A 104 -1.29 11.83 18.75
C ASP A 104 -1.78 11.13 17.49
N VAL A 105 -0.89 10.89 16.52
CA VAL A 105 -1.20 10.13 15.29
C VAL A 105 -1.70 8.74 15.69
N LYS A 106 -0.93 8.03 16.54
CA LYS A 106 -1.26 6.69 17.00
C LYS A 106 -2.57 6.63 17.76
N ARG A 107 -2.77 7.55 18.70
CA ARG A 107 -4.02 7.64 19.48
C ARG A 107 -5.22 7.85 18.58
N ILE A 108 -5.13 8.76 17.61
CA ILE A 108 -6.22 9.01 16.66
C ILE A 108 -6.51 7.74 15.85
N VAL A 109 -5.48 7.08 15.32
CA VAL A 109 -5.65 5.87 14.50
C VAL A 109 -6.30 4.72 15.28
N LEU A 110 -5.85 4.47 16.51
CA LEU A 110 -6.38 3.38 17.34
C LEU A 110 -7.77 3.69 17.93
N SER A 111 -8.12 4.97 18.09
CA SER A 111 -9.41 5.38 18.65
C SER A 111 -10.53 5.47 17.62
N ALA A 112 -10.21 5.50 16.33
CA ALA A 112 -11.21 5.70 15.30
C ALA A 112 -12.10 4.47 15.05
N HIS A 113 -13.33 4.76 14.61
CA HIS A 113 -14.23 3.79 13.98
C HIS A 113 -14.21 4.07 12.47
N TYR A 114 -13.57 3.19 11.70
CA TYR A 114 -13.44 3.37 10.25
C TYR A 114 -14.59 2.67 9.53
N LEU A 115 -15.53 3.45 8.98
CA LEU A 115 -16.63 2.93 8.19
C LEU A 115 -16.12 2.50 6.82
N VAL A 116 -16.31 1.24 6.47
CA VAL A 116 -15.98 0.66 5.16
C VAL A 116 -16.99 1.16 4.14
N MET A 117 -16.50 1.93 3.16
CA MET A 117 -17.29 2.54 2.09
C MET A 117 -17.20 1.77 0.77
N GLY A 118 -16.24 0.84 0.67
CA GLY A 118 -15.98 0.08 -0.54
C GLY A 118 -14.98 -1.05 -0.29
N LEU A 119 -14.94 -2.01 -1.22
CA LEU A 119 -13.99 -3.12 -1.23
C LEU A 119 -13.25 -3.17 -2.57
N GLY A 120 -12.01 -3.66 -2.55
CA GLY A 120 -11.14 -3.74 -3.71
C GLY A 120 -10.28 -2.50 -3.97
N ASP A 121 -9.97 -1.68 -2.95
CA ASP A 121 -9.04 -0.54 -3.02
C ASP A 121 -7.74 -0.86 -2.26
N VAL A 122 -6.75 -1.59 -2.80
CA VAL A 122 -6.76 -2.22 -4.13
C VAL A 122 -6.73 -3.75 -4.01
N TYR A 123 -7.58 -4.41 -4.79
CA TYR A 123 -7.71 -5.87 -4.94
C TYR A 123 -8.22 -6.63 -3.70
N LEU A 124 -8.66 -7.86 -3.93
CA LEU A 124 -8.90 -8.92 -2.92
C LEU A 124 -9.49 -8.42 -1.59
N GLY A 125 -10.67 -7.79 -1.62
CA GLY A 125 -11.38 -7.38 -0.41
C GLY A 125 -10.69 -6.26 0.41
N ALA A 126 -9.66 -5.60 -0.13
CA ALA A 126 -9.03 -4.44 0.48
C ALA A 126 -10.09 -3.34 0.70
N PRO A 127 -10.34 -2.89 1.93
CA PRO A 127 -11.35 -1.88 2.19
C PRO A 127 -10.85 -0.51 1.75
N VAL A 128 -11.77 0.34 1.30
CA VAL A 128 -11.64 1.78 1.47
C VAL A 128 -12.55 2.20 2.61
N ALA A 129 -11.99 2.79 3.65
CA ALA A 129 -12.73 3.17 4.84
C ALA A 129 -12.44 4.61 5.25
N THR A 130 -13.33 5.26 5.98
CA THR A 130 -13.08 6.58 6.55
C THR A 130 -13.59 6.66 7.98
N PRO A 131 -12.90 7.37 8.88
CA PRO A 131 -13.39 7.59 10.24
C PRO A 131 -14.79 8.22 10.26
N LEU A 132 -15.68 7.65 11.06
CA LEU A 132 -16.98 8.24 11.37
C LEU A 132 -16.78 9.62 11.99
N ASP A 133 -15.99 9.71 13.05
CA ASP A 133 -15.62 10.99 13.67
C ASP A 133 -14.73 11.83 12.73
N PRO A 134 -15.18 13.02 12.27
CA PRO A 134 -14.38 13.89 11.43
C PRO A 134 -13.04 14.32 12.05
N ARG A 135 -12.92 14.34 13.38
CA ARG A 135 -11.68 14.65 14.11
C ARG A 135 -10.64 13.54 13.99
N HIS A 136 -11.02 12.35 13.57
CA HIS A 136 -10.10 11.23 13.35
C HIS A 136 -9.66 11.07 11.88
N ARG A 137 -10.19 11.90 10.97
CA ARG A 137 -9.84 11.87 9.54
C ARG A 137 -8.49 12.54 9.31
N LEU A 138 -7.41 11.82 9.60
CA LEU A 138 -6.07 12.24 9.20
C LEU A 138 -6.01 12.30 7.67
N VAL A 139 -5.67 13.46 7.12
CA VAL A 139 -5.60 13.71 5.69
C VAL A 139 -4.15 13.63 5.24
N THR A 140 -3.88 12.87 4.18
CA THR A 140 -2.55 12.75 3.57
C THR A 140 -2.62 12.91 2.06
N THR A 141 -1.47 13.02 1.41
CA THR A 141 -1.37 12.74 -0.02
C THR A 141 -1.10 11.27 -0.27
N LYS A 142 -1.46 10.79 -1.47
CA LYS A 142 -0.89 9.55 -2.00
C LYS A 142 0.56 9.79 -2.43
N TYR A 143 1.36 8.73 -2.45
CA TYR A 143 2.72 8.74 -3.00
C TYR A 143 2.71 9.22 -4.46
N ASN A 144 3.74 9.97 -4.84
CA ASN A 144 3.99 10.42 -6.20
C ASN A 144 5.47 10.26 -6.59
N PRO A 145 5.81 9.29 -7.47
CA PRO A 145 4.94 8.24 -8.00
C PRO A 145 4.60 7.20 -6.92
N ALA A 146 3.63 6.30 -7.18
CA ALA A 146 3.27 5.23 -6.26
C ALA A 146 4.41 4.22 -6.04
N ARG A 147 4.40 3.53 -4.90
CA ARG A 147 5.33 2.42 -4.66
C ARG A 147 5.06 1.28 -5.62
N THR A 148 6.12 0.61 -6.02
CA THR A 148 6.12 -0.63 -6.79
C THR A 148 5.77 -1.85 -5.94
N TRP A 149 6.14 -1.84 -4.65
CA TRP A 149 5.86 -2.91 -3.70
C TRP A 149 5.29 -2.38 -2.38
N THR A 150 4.38 -3.15 -1.80
CA THR A 150 3.70 -2.93 -0.53
C THR A 150 3.40 -4.30 0.06
N PRO A 151 3.74 -4.55 1.33
CA PRO A 151 3.49 -5.85 1.95
C PRO A 151 2.00 -6.10 2.15
N GLU A 152 1.61 -7.38 2.07
CA GLU A 152 0.23 -7.81 2.24
C GLU A 152 -0.30 -7.40 3.61
N ASN A 153 -1.49 -6.81 3.62
CA ASN A 153 -2.22 -6.24 4.76
C ASN A 153 -1.47 -5.15 5.51
N ALA A 154 -0.56 -4.46 4.83
CA ALA A 154 -0.17 -3.12 5.26
C ALA A 154 -1.44 -2.26 5.39
N VAL A 155 -1.41 -1.36 6.36
CA VAL A 155 -2.48 -0.39 6.62
C VAL A 155 -1.93 0.98 6.26
N GLY A 156 -2.69 1.75 5.49
CA GLY A 156 -2.27 3.08 5.11
C GLY A 156 -3.40 4.08 4.93
N ILE A 157 -3.03 5.35 4.92
CA ILE A 157 -3.92 6.50 4.77
C ILE A 157 -3.58 7.25 3.48
N GLY A 158 -4.58 7.52 2.65
CA GLY A 158 -4.45 8.24 1.38
C GLY A 158 -5.63 9.19 1.18
N GLY A 159 -5.38 10.49 1.20
CA GLY A 159 -6.47 11.46 1.41
C GLY A 159 -7.03 11.30 2.82
N ALA A 160 -8.35 11.33 2.97
CA ALA A 160 -9.04 11.07 4.24
C ALA A 160 -9.48 9.60 4.42
N TYR A 161 -8.89 8.69 3.63
CA TYR A 161 -9.31 7.30 3.55
C TYR A 161 -8.22 6.37 4.03
N LEU A 162 -8.64 5.29 4.70
CA LEU A 162 -7.82 4.17 5.11
C LEU A 162 -7.99 3.01 4.14
N CYS A 163 -6.88 2.32 3.86
CA CYS A 163 -6.81 1.08 3.10
C CYS A 163 -6.10 -0.01 3.92
N ILE A 164 -6.53 -1.26 3.72
CA ILE A 164 -5.76 -2.45 4.11
C ILE A 164 -5.45 -3.26 2.86
N TYR A 165 -4.17 -3.37 2.48
CA TYR A 165 -3.78 -4.01 1.22
C TYR A 165 -4.13 -5.51 1.23
N GLY A 166 -5.00 -5.97 0.33
CA GLY A 166 -5.49 -7.36 0.33
C GLY A 166 -4.45 -8.39 -0.12
N MET A 167 -3.43 -7.96 -0.83
CA MET A 167 -2.30 -8.74 -1.35
C MET A 167 -1.04 -7.87 -1.41
N GLU A 168 0.12 -8.51 -1.64
CA GLU A 168 1.33 -7.78 -2.01
C GLU A 168 1.18 -7.14 -3.39
N GLY A 169 1.72 -5.93 -3.56
CA GLY A 169 1.65 -5.24 -4.84
C GLY A 169 1.95 -3.74 -4.77
N PRO A 170 1.69 -2.99 -5.85
CA PRO A 170 1.90 -1.54 -5.85
C PRO A 170 0.91 -0.82 -4.92
N GLY A 171 1.31 0.32 -4.38
CA GLY A 171 0.51 1.05 -3.40
C GLY A 171 0.90 2.51 -3.25
N GLY A 172 -0.10 3.36 -3.02
CA GLY A 172 0.11 4.81 -2.89
C GLY A 172 -0.22 5.40 -1.52
N TYR A 173 -0.73 4.64 -0.56
CA TYR A 173 -1.19 5.20 0.72
C TYR A 173 0.00 5.30 1.70
N GLN A 174 -0.03 6.29 2.58
CA GLN A 174 0.97 6.49 3.64
C GLN A 174 0.83 5.43 4.71
N PHE A 175 1.90 4.70 5.05
CA PHE A 175 1.80 3.60 6.01
C PHE A 175 1.57 4.08 7.45
N VAL A 176 0.79 3.31 8.19
CA VAL A 176 0.67 3.41 9.65
C VAL A 176 1.08 2.13 10.37
N GLY A 177 0.98 0.98 9.71
CA GLY A 177 1.29 -0.31 10.30
C GLY A 177 0.86 -1.48 9.44
N ARG A 178 0.66 -2.64 10.05
CA ARG A 178 0.22 -3.87 9.38
C ARG A 178 -0.80 -4.62 10.22
N THR A 179 -1.70 -5.35 9.58
CA THR A 179 -2.73 -6.16 10.24
C THR A 179 -2.78 -7.59 9.69
N LEU A 180 -3.82 -8.34 10.05
CA LEU A 180 -4.06 -9.72 9.64
C LEU A 180 -4.70 -9.81 8.24
N GLN A 181 -4.92 -11.05 7.78
CA GLN A 181 -5.39 -11.35 6.43
C GLN A 181 -6.82 -10.86 6.13
N MET A 182 -6.99 -10.05 5.09
CA MET A 182 -8.31 -9.57 4.63
C MET A 182 -9.00 -10.52 3.64
N TRP A 183 -8.23 -11.36 2.94
CA TRP A 183 -8.73 -12.24 1.88
C TRP A 183 -8.36 -13.70 2.11
N ARG A 184 -9.33 -14.59 1.95
CA ARG A 184 -9.22 -16.03 2.16
C ARG A 184 -9.40 -16.77 0.83
N ARG A 185 -8.32 -17.41 0.38
CA ARG A 185 -8.32 -18.21 -0.86
C ARG A 185 -8.69 -19.68 -0.68
N TYR A 186 -8.30 -20.30 0.43
CA TYR A 186 -8.31 -21.76 0.56
C TYR A 186 -9.21 -22.27 1.69
N LYS A 187 -8.74 -22.18 2.94
CA LYS A 187 -9.41 -22.81 4.09
C LYS A 187 -10.58 -21.97 4.56
N ALA A 188 -11.72 -22.59 4.83
CA ALA A 188 -12.83 -21.91 5.48
C ALA A 188 -12.46 -21.53 6.92
N VAL A 189 -12.76 -20.28 7.27
CA VAL A 189 -12.55 -19.69 8.60
C VAL A 189 -13.82 -18.93 8.95
N ASP A 190 -14.36 -19.18 10.14
CA ASP A 190 -15.69 -18.70 10.57
C ASP A 190 -15.84 -17.19 10.48
N ALA A 191 -14.77 -16.43 10.77
CA ALA A 191 -14.74 -14.96 10.70
C ALA A 191 -15.14 -14.41 9.31
N PHE A 192 -14.92 -15.18 8.24
CA PHE A 192 -15.30 -14.78 6.89
C PHE A 192 -16.77 -15.06 6.56
N ALA A 193 -17.45 -15.90 7.35
CA ALA A 193 -18.85 -16.31 7.17
C ALA A 193 -19.16 -16.69 5.72
N GLY A 194 -18.44 -17.71 5.21
CA GLY A 194 -18.61 -18.24 3.86
C GLY A 194 -17.90 -17.45 2.75
N GLN A 195 -17.66 -16.15 2.94
CA GLN A 195 -17.09 -15.27 1.90
C GLN A 195 -15.57 -15.40 1.77
N PRO A 196 -14.97 -15.00 0.64
CA PRO A 196 -13.51 -14.91 0.51
C PRO A 196 -12.95 -13.59 1.09
N TYR A 197 -13.77 -12.58 1.34
CA TYR A 197 -13.37 -11.30 1.93
C TYR A 197 -13.88 -11.17 3.38
N LEU A 198 -13.04 -10.63 4.27
CA LEU A 198 -13.36 -10.51 5.68
C LEU A 198 -14.37 -9.39 5.96
N LEU A 199 -14.15 -8.25 5.31
CA LEU A 199 -14.90 -7.01 5.50
C LEU A 199 -16.03 -6.88 4.48
N ARG A 200 -17.09 -6.18 4.88
CA ARG A 200 -18.31 -5.90 4.10
C ARG A 200 -18.54 -4.39 4.05
N PHE A 201 -19.40 -3.97 3.13
CA PHE A 201 -19.88 -2.58 3.12
C PHE A 201 -20.50 -2.23 4.47
N PHE A 202 -20.17 -1.04 4.96
CA PHE A 202 -20.64 -0.48 6.22
C PHE A 202 -20.17 -1.21 7.49
N ASP A 203 -19.23 -2.15 7.40
CA ASP A 203 -18.47 -2.56 8.58
C ASP A 203 -17.72 -1.36 9.18
N GLN A 204 -17.48 -1.40 10.47
CA GLN A 204 -16.65 -0.47 11.21
C GLN A 204 -15.38 -1.20 11.66
N ILE A 205 -14.23 -0.80 11.15
CA ILE A 205 -12.95 -1.33 11.61
C ILE A 205 -12.55 -0.59 12.88
N ARG A 206 -12.14 -1.34 13.90
CA ARG A 206 -11.44 -0.83 15.08
C ARG A 206 -10.12 -1.55 15.25
N PHE A 207 -9.06 -0.79 15.46
CA PHE A 207 -7.75 -1.37 15.73
C PHE A 207 -7.48 -1.49 17.22
N PHE A 208 -6.77 -2.54 17.60
CA PHE A 208 -6.06 -2.63 18.86
C PHE A 208 -4.59 -2.96 18.57
N GLU A 209 -3.69 -2.37 19.36
CA GLU A 209 -2.26 -2.55 19.12
C GLU A 209 -1.78 -3.95 19.55
N VAL A 210 -0.87 -4.50 18.75
CA VAL A 210 -0.08 -5.70 19.08
C VAL A 210 1.38 -5.47 18.68
N SER A 211 2.29 -6.26 19.24
CA SER A 211 3.69 -6.26 18.78
C SER A 211 3.84 -6.87 17.38
N PRO A 212 4.93 -6.56 16.64
CA PRO A 212 5.21 -7.22 15.37
C PRO A 212 5.33 -8.75 15.48
N ASP A 213 5.88 -9.26 16.59
CA ASP A 213 6.04 -10.70 16.81
C ASP A 213 4.68 -11.39 17.07
N GLU A 214 3.81 -10.76 17.87
CA GLU A 214 2.43 -11.22 18.03
C GLU A 214 1.68 -11.19 16.71
N LEU A 215 1.82 -10.12 15.91
CA LEU A 215 1.17 -10.05 14.61
C LEU A 215 1.63 -11.18 13.68
N ARG A 216 2.92 -11.54 13.69
CA ARG A 216 3.43 -12.69 12.90
C ARG A 216 2.76 -13.99 13.34
N ALA A 217 2.62 -14.22 14.65
CA ALA A 217 1.92 -15.40 15.17
C ALA A 217 0.44 -15.39 14.74
N ILE A 218 -0.26 -14.26 14.89
CA ILE A 218 -1.66 -14.09 14.48
C ILE A 218 -1.82 -14.36 12.98
N ARG A 219 -0.94 -13.80 12.13
CA ARG A 219 -1.00 -13.98 10.67
C ARG A 219 -0.75 -15.43 10.24
N ARG A 220 0.02 -16.21 11.00
CA ARG A 220 0.18 -17.66 10.78
C ARG A 220 -1.09 -18.42 11.17
N ASP A 221 -1.73 -18.05 12.28
CA ASP A 221 -2.76 -18.85 12.92
C ASP A 221 -4.19 -18.51 12.43
N PHE A 222 -4.47 -17.25 12.11
CA PHE A 222 -5.78 -16.77 11.63
C PHE A 222 -6.25 -17.47 10.34
N PRO A 223 -5.44 -17.61 9.27
CA PRO A 223 -5.87 -18.30 8.04
C PRO A 223 -6.18 -19.78 8.26
N LEU A 224 -5.69 -20.36 9.38
CA LEU A 224 -5.93 -21.74 9.77
C LEU A 224 -7.15 -21.90 10.69
N GLY A 225 -7.82 -20.81 11.05
CA GLY A 225 -8.92 -20.79 12.03
C GLY A 225 -8.45 -20.94 13.48
N ARG A 226 -7.16 -20.68 13.76
CA ARG A 226 -6.55 -20.84 15.10
C ARG A 226 -6.44 -19.54 15.88
N TYR A 227 -6.97 -18.44 15.34
CA TYR A 227 -7.05 -17.16 16.02
C TYR A 227 -8.46 -16.58 15.84
N PRO A 228 -9.28 -16.51 16.90
CA PRO A 228 -10.59 -15.88 16.83
C PRO A 228 -10.43 -14.36 16.82
N ILE A 229 -11.23 -13.68 16.01
CA ILE A 229 -11.37 -12.22 16.06
C ILE A 229 -12.72 -11.84 16.66
N ARG A 230 -12.78 -10.69 17.32
CA ARG A 230 -14.02 -10.13 17.85
C ARG A 230 -14.75 -9.37 16.74
N ILE A 231 -15.98 -9.80 16.45
CA ILE A 231 -16.92 -9.12 15.56
C ILE A 231 -18.20 -8.88 16.35
N GLU A 232 -18.68 -7.64 16.39
CA GLU A 232 -19.92 -7.27 17.06
C GLU A 232 -20.95 -6.83 16.03
N GLU A 233 -22.14 -7.43 16.06
CA GLU A 233 -23.27 -6.98 15.25
C GLU A 233 -23.81 -5.66 15.83
N THR A 234 -24.08 -4.69 14.95
CA THR A 234 -24.60 -3.38 15.32
C THR A 234 -25.48 -2.81 14.19
N THR A 235 -25.91 -1.57 14.33
CA THR A 235 -26.73 -0.87 13.35
C THR A 235 -26.22 0.55 13.17
N LEU A 236 -25.95 0.93 11.93
CA LEU A 236 -25.58 2.29 11.58
C LEU A 236 -26.85 3.07 11.26
N ARG A 237 -27.17 4.07 12.08
CA ARG A 237 -28.30 4.98 11.86
C ARG A 237 -27.80 6.36 11.47
N LEU A 238 -28.31 6.89 10.36
CA LEU A 238 -27.93 8.19 9.87
C LEU A 238 -28.32 9.31 10.85
N ALA A 239 -29.48 9.19 11.51
CA ALA A 239 -29.94 10.15 12.51
C ALA A 239 -28.99 10.26 13.71
N ASP A 240 -28.52 9.12 14.24
CA ASP A 240 -27.57 9.09 15.37
C ASP A 240 -26.23 9.74 14.98
N TYR A 241 -25.77 9.49 13.75
CA TYR A 241 -24.56 10.10 13.21
C TYR A 241 -24.73 11.62 13.00
N GLN A 242 -25.87 12.08 12.48
CA GLN A 242 -26.15 13.51 12.33
C GLN A 242 -26.18 14.21 13.69
N GLN A 243 -26.84 13.62 14.69
CA GLN A 243 -26.86 14.16 16.05
C GLN A 243 -25.46 14.17 16.68
N PHE A 244 -24.62 13.18 16.39
CA PHE A 244 -23.21 13.20 16.79
C PHE A 244 -22.47 14.39 16.17
N LEU A 245 -22.65 14.65 14.87
CA LEU A 245 -22.02 15.78 14.19
C LEU A 245 -22.45 17.12 14.79
N ASP A 246 -23.76 17.29 15.04
CA ASP A 246 -24.31 18.54 15.58
C ASP A 246 -23.78 18.80 17.00
N ARG A 247 -23.74 17.77 17.85
CA ARG A 247 -23.21 17.87 19.23
C ARG A 247 -21.72 18.22 19.28
N ASN A 248 -20.94 17.80 18.29
CA ASN A 248 -19.49 17.98 18.26
C ASN A 248 -19.05 19.05 17.23
N ALA A 249 -19.98 19.85 16.71
CA ALA A 249 -19.73 20.71 15.55
C ALA A 249 -18.56 21.69 15.74
N VAL A 250 -18.46 22.28 16.94
CA VAL A 250 -17.38 23.24 17.28
C VAL A 250 -16.02 22.54 17.27
N GLU A 251 -15.87 21.44 18.02
CA GLU A 251 -14.61 20.70 18.10
C GLU A 251 -14.18 20.13 16.74
N ILE A 252 -15.15 19.66 15.94
CA ILE A 252 -14.91 19.23 14.56
C ILE A 252 -14.40 20.38 13.70
N ALA A 253 -14.99 21.57 13.82
CA ALA A 253 -14.59 22.75 13.06
C ALA A 253 -13.17 23.19 13.43
N ASP A 254 -12.86 23.23 14.73
CA ASP A 254 -11.55 23.62 15.25
C ASP A 254 -10.44 22.66 14.80
N PHE A 255 -10.68 21.35 14.92
CA PHE A 255 -9.75 20.32 14.44
C PHE A 255 -9.49 20.48 12.94
N ARG A 256 -10.55 20.63 12.14
CA ARG A 256 -10.43 20.78 10.68
C ARG A 256 -9.74 22.09 10.29
N ALA A 257 -9.93 23.16 11.04
CA ALA A 257 -9.26 24.43 10.79
C ALA A 257 -7.74 24.29 10.97
N ARG A 258 -7.31 23.68 12.09
CA ARG A 258 -5.89 23.39 12.36
C ARG A 258 -5.28 22.49 11.29
N GLN A 259 -5.96 21.40 10.94
CA GLN A 259 -5.50 20.47 9.91
C GLN A 259 -5.36 21.17 8.54
N ARG A 260 -6.33 21.99 8.13
CA ARG A 260 -6.25 22.72 6.85
C ARG A 260 -5.10 23.72 6.80
N ALA A 261 -4.84 24.42 7.90
CA ALA A 261 -3.70 25.33 7.99
C ALA A 261 -2.38 24.57 7.83
N ALA A 262 -2.19 23.49 8.61
CA ALA A 262 -0.99 22.66 8.51
C ALA A 262 -0.81 22.02 7.12
N PHE A 263 -1.90 21.59 6.47
CA PHE A 263 -1.85 21.07 5.11
C PHE A 263 -1.40 22.15 4.11
N ALA A 264 -1.89 23.39 4.25
CA ALA A 264 -1.50 24.49 3.39
C ALA A 264 -0.02 24.88 3.58
N ASP A 265 0.44 24.96 4.83
CA ASP A 265 1.84 25.26 5.17
C ASP A 265 2.79 24.19 4.60
N GLU A 266 2.42 22.91 4.77
CA GLU A 266 3.18 21.77 4.22
C GLU A 266 3.27 21.83 2.69
N ARG A 267 2.15 22.13 2.01
CA ARG A 267 2.11 22.29 0.54
C ARG A 267 2.98 23.44 0.06
N GLN A 268 2.93 24.58 0.74
CA GLN A 268 3.76 25.73 0.42
C GLN A 268 5.25 25.43 0.61
N HIS A 269 5.61 24.69 1.67
CA HIS A 269 6.99 24.26 1.89
C HIS A 269 7.51 23.38 0.74
N TRP A 270 6.68 22.49 0.20
CA TRP A 270 7.08 21.66 -0.96
C TRP A 270 7.32 22.49 -2.22
N GLU A 271 6.46 23.48 -2.47
CA GLU A 271 6.61 24.39 -3.60
C GLU A 271 7.89 25.21 -3.46
N ALA A 272 8.14 25.79 -2.29
CA ALA A 272 9.35 26.56 -2.00
C ALA A 272 10.64 25.71 -2.10
N SER A 273 10.56 24.41 -1.81
CA SER A 273 11.70 23.49 -1.82
C SER A 273 11.85 22.72 -3.14
N GLY A 274 11.01 22.99 -4.14
CA GLY A 274 11.04 22.29 -5.44
C GLY A 274 10.56 20.83 -5.41
N LEU A 275 9.98 20.36 -4.29
CA LEU A 275 9.53 18.97 -4.10
C LEU A 275 8.13 18.71 -4.67
N ALA A 276 7.41 19.76 -5.06
CA ALA A 276 6.05 19.66 -5.58
C ALA A 276 5.96 18.88 -6.90
N HIS A 277 7.01 18.93 -7.72
CA HIS A 277 7.14 18.21 -8.98
C HIS A 277 8.24 17.16 -8.88
N PHE A 278 8.00 15.99 -9.46
CA PHE A 278 8.99 14.93 -9.53
C PHE A 278 9.20 14.54 -10.98
N GLU A 279 10.45 14.59 -11.43
CA GLU A 279 10.90 14.07 -12.71
C GLU A 279 11.89 12.94 -12.43
N ALA A 280 11.65 11.76 -13.01
CA ALA A 280 12.56 10.65 -12.88
C ALA A 280 13.88 11.00 -13.60
N ARG A 281 14.99 11.06 -12.87
CA ARG A 281 16.32 11.24 -13.48
C ARG A 281 16.71 9.98 -14.24
N GLY A 282 16.93 10.11 -15.55
CA GLY A 282 17.34 9.05 -16.45
C GLY A 282 18.86 8.99 -16.65
N ASP A 283 19.65 9.03 -15.57
CA ASP A 283 21.11 9.03 -15.65
C ASP A 283 21.67 7.60 -15.78
N ALA A 284 21.19 6.85 -16.76
CA ALA A 284 21.72 5.51 -17.04
C ALA A 284 23.00 5.62 -17.89
N VAL A 285 24.09 5.00 -17.44
CA VAL A 285 25.35 4.94 -18.20
C VAL A 285 25.18 3.95 -19.35
N PRO A 286 25.59 4.27 -20.59
CA PRO A 286 25.50 3.34 -21.73
C PRO A 286 26.26 2.03 -21.47
N ALA A 287 25.67 0.90 -21.85
CA ALA A 287 26.24 -0.43 -21.62
C ALA A 287 27.63 -0.62 -22.26
N GLU A 288 27.85 -0.06 -23.45
CA GLU A 288 29.12 -0.11 -24.20
C GLU A 288 30.29 0.53 -23.42
N ALA A 289 30.03 1.58 -22.65
CA ALA A 289 31.05 2.21 -21.80
C ALA A 289 31.39 1.35 -20.56
N SER A 290 30.53 0.38 -20.21
CA SER A 290 30.74 -0.51 -19.06
C SER A 290 31.53 -1.77 -19.42
N GLU A 291 31.43 -2.29 -20.65
CA GLU A 291 32.21 -3.44 -21.11
C GLU A 291 33.70 -3.13 -21.20
N SER A 292 34.06 -1.89 -21.56
CA SER A 292 35.45 -1.41 -21.54
C SER A 292 36.11 -1.36 -20.16
N LEU A 293 35.37 -1.66 -19.09
CA LEU A 293 35.91 -1.73 -17.73
C LEU A 293 36.61 -3.05 -17.45
N LEU A 294 36.37 -4.14 -18.18
CA LEU A 294 36.85 -5.49 -17.84
C LEU A 294 38.34 -5.68 -18.15
N ASP A 295 39.11 -6.12 -17.14
CA ASP A 295 40.48 -6.59 -17.32
C ASP A 295 40.50 -8.02 -17.90
N ALA A 296 41.61 -8.43 -18.52
CA ALA A 296 41.72 -9.73 -19.21
C ALA A 296 41.52 -10.96 -18.29
N ASP A 297 41.70 -10.80 -16.98
CA ASP A 297 41.54 -11.83 -15.96
C ASP A 297 40.20 -11.75 -15.20
N GLU A 298 39.30 -10.86 -15.61
CA GLU A 298 38.01 -10.66 -14.98
C GLU A 298 36.84 -11.27 -15.77
N VAL A 299 35.83 -11.71 -15.03
CA VAL A 299 34.53 -12.07 -15.55
C VAL A 299 33.50 -11.03 -15.10
N GLY A 300 32.85 -10.38 -16.05
CA GLY A 300 31.80 -9.41 -15.78
C GLY A 300 30.50 -10.06 -15.30
N VAL A 301 29.87 -9.43 -14.32
CA VAL A 301 28.48 -9.71 -13.91
C VAL A 301 27.62 -8.57 -14.44
N PHE A 302 26.71 -8.89 -15.34
CA PHE A 302 25.94 -7.90 -16.09
C PHE A 302 24.49 -7.84 -15.61
N SER A 303 23.88 -6.65 -15.76
CA SER A 303 22.45 -6.50 -15.59
C SER A 303 21.69 -7.23 -16.71
N PRO A 304 20.77 -8.15 -16.41
CA PRO A 304 20.01 -8.86 -17.44
C PRO A 304 18.93 -7.99 -18.09
N VAL A 305 18.51 -6.89 -17.45
CA VAL A 305 17.44 -6.01 -17.90
C VAL A 305 17.72 -4.54 -17.56
N ALA A 306 16.98 -3.61 -18.15
CA ALA A 306 16.96 -2.23 -17.67
C ALA A 306 16.10 -2.11 -16.39
N GLY A 307 16.58 -1.37 -15.40
CA GLY A 307 15.93 -1.24 -14.09
C GLY A 307 16.75 -0.43 -13.09
N ASN A 308 16.30 -0.36 -11.84
CA ASN A 308 17.01 0.34 -10.77
C ASN A 308 17.63 -0.66 -9.79
N LEU A 309 18.87 -0.42 -9.38
CA LEU A 309 19.56 -1.30 -8.44
C LEU A 309 18.99 -1.15 -7.03
N TRP A 310 18.45 -2.24 -6.46
CA TRP A 310 17.91 -2.22 -5.11
C TRP A 310 18.99 -2.51 -4.05
N GLN A 311 19.66 -3.66 -4.15
CA GLN A 311 20.64 -4.12 -3.17
C GLN A 311 21.85 -4.76 -3.85
N VAL A 312 22.99 -4.67 -3.18
CA VAL A 312 24.21 -5.43 -3.48
C VAL A 312 24.60 -6.17 -2.22
N HIS A 313 24.68 -7.51 -2.28
CA HIS A 313 24.89 -8.37 -1.12
C HIS A 313 26.36 -8.74 -0.88
N VAL A 314 27.26 -8.30 -1.77
CA VAL A 314 28.68 -8.64 -1.75
C VAL A 314 29.56 -7.40 -1.85
N ALA A 315 30.76 -7.49 -1.31
CA ALA A 315 31.81 -6.50 -1.38
C ALA A 315 33.04 -7.04 -2.13
N PRO A 316 33.90 -6.17 -2.68
CA PRO A 316 35.23 -6.57 -3.16
C PRO A 316 35.99 -7.37 -2.10
N GLY A 317 36.53 -8.53 -2.51
CA GLY A 317 37.21 -9.50 -1.65
C GLY A 317 36.36 -10.68 -1.21
N ASP A 318 35.02 -10.61 -1.35
CA ASP A 318 34.14 -11.69 -0.94
C ASP A 318 34.27 -12.92 -1.87
N PRO A 319 34.41 -14.14 -1.32
CA PRO A 319 34.30 -15.37 -2.11
C PRO A 319 32.84 -15.64 -2.42
N VAL A 320 32.56 -16.08 -3.64
CA VAL A 320 31.21 -16.43 -4.10
C VAL A 320 31.21 -17.76 -4.83
N VAL A 321 30.07 -18.44 -4.80
CA VAL A 321 29.83 -19.69 -5.55
C VAL A 321 28.90 -19.44 -6.73
N ALA A 322 28.99 -20.29 -7.77
CA ALA A 322 28.08 -20.22 -8.91
C ALA A 322 26.61 -20.28 -8.45
N GLY A 323 25.77 -19.39 -8.98
CA GLY A 323 24.37 -19.28 -8.61
C GLY A 323 24.07 -18.46 -7.35
N GLN A 324 25.09 -18.02 -6.59
CA GLN A 324 24.90 -17.15 -5.42
C GLN A 324 24.32 -15.79 -5.85
N VAL A 325 23.30 -15.29 -5.15
CA VAL A 325 22.73 -13.96 -5.39
C VAL A 325 23.73 -12.89 -4.96
N LEU A 326 24.11 -12.03 -5.91
CA LEU A 326 25.09 -10.96 -5.73
C LEU A 326 24.42 -9.59 -5.57
N ALA A 327 23.35 -9.36 -6.32
CA ALA A 327 22.60 -8.11 -6.32
C ALA A 327 21.13 -8.35 -6.67
N VAL A 328 20.28 -7.37 -6.36
CA VAL A 328 18.85 -7.38 -6.70
C VAL A 328 18.51 -6.08 -7.41
N LEU A 329 17.85 -6.19 -8.56
CA LEU A 329 17.32 -5.07 -9.31
C LEU A 329 15.81 -5.00 -9.16
N GLU A 330 15.27 -3.81 -9.36
CA GLU A 330 13.86 -3.58 -9.60
C GLU A 330 13.63 -3.19 -11.06
N ALA A 331 12.88 -4.02 -11.79
CA ALA A 331 12.44 -3.72 -13.14
C ALA A 331 11.02 -4.23 -13.34
N MET A 332 10.20 -3.48 -14.09
CA MET A 332 8.81 -3.87 -14.39
C MET A 332 7.99 -4.24 -13.14
N LYS A 333 8.26 -3.59 -12.00
CA LYS A 333 7.64 -3.86 -10.69
C LYS A 333 7.94 -5.25 -10.11
N MET A 334 9.00 -5.90 -10.59
CA MET A 334 9.49 -7.18 -10.08
C MET A 334 10.93 -7.04 -9.57
N GLU A 335 11.29 -7.90 -8.61
CA GLU A 335 12.67 -8.10 -8.20
C GLU A 335 13.35 -9.10 -9.13
N ILE A 336 14.55 -8.75 -9.58
CA ILE A 336 15.36 -9.60 -10.44
C ILE A 336 16.71 -9.80 -9.76
N GLN A 337 16.96 -11.05 -9.39
CA GLN A 337 18.23 -11.46 -8.79
C GLN A 337 19.31 -11.54 -9.87
N VAL A 338 20.46 -10.93 -9.59
CA VAL A 338 21.69 -11.12 -10.36
C VAL A 338 22.56 -12.09 -9.59
N ILE A 339 22.88 -13.20 -10.24
CA ILE A 339 23.60 -14.32 -9.64
C ILE A 339 25.03 -14.39 -10.17
N ALA A 340 25.93 -15.00 -9.40
CA ALA A 340 27.28 -15.28 -9.82
C ALA A 340 27.26 -16.31 -10.97
N PRO A 341 27.84 -16.01 -12.15
CA PRO A 341 27.92 -16.98 -13.25
C PRO A 341 28.85 -18.16 -12.91
N GLN A 342 29.81 -17.95 -12.01
CA GLN A 342 30.78 -18.96 -11.59
C GLN A 342 31.29 -18.68 -10.17
N ALA A 343 32.00 -19.64 -9.58
CA ALA A 343 32.71 -19.42 -8.32
C ALA A 343 33.92 -18.50 -8.54
N GLY A 344 34.19 -17.63 -7.58
CA GLY A 344 35.20 -16.59 -7.73
C GLY A 344 35.35 -15.73 -6.49
N ILE A 345 36.18 -14.70 -6.60
CA ILE A 345 36.29 -13.61 -5.64
C ILE A 345 35.79 -12.35 -6.33
N ILE A 346 34.92 -11.58 -5.68
CA ILE A 346 34.47 -10.28 -6.18
C ILE A 346 35.67 -9.35 -6.24
N HIS A 347 36.01 -8.85 -7.43
CA HIS A 347 37.15 -7.95 -7.62
C HIS A 347 36.72 -6.48 -7.50
N ARG A 348 35.71 -6.05 -8.27
CA ARG A 348 35.23 -4.66 -8.24
C ARG A 348 33.71 -4.60 -8.19
N ARG A 349 33.21 -3.52 -7.56
CA ARG A 349 31.81 -3.09 -7.66
C ARG A 349 31.78 -1.76 -8.40
N VAL A 350 31.08 -1.73 -9.53
CA VAL A 350 31.05 -0.57 -10.44
C VAL A 350 29.74 0.21 -10.40
N VAL A 351 28.80 -0.22 -9.54
CA VAL A 351 27.48 0.41 -9.36
C VAL A 351 27.14 0.59 -7.88
N ALA A 352 26.20 1.50 -7.60
CA ALA A 352 25.69 1.76 -6.26
C ALA A 352 24.16 1.57 -6.19
N PRO A 353 23.59 1.13 -5.04
CA PRO A 353 22.14 1.10 -4.85
C PRO A 353 21.46 2.42 -5.23
N GLY A 354 20.29 2.32 -5.86
CA GLY A 354 19.51 3.42 -6.41
C GLY A 354 19.93 3.86 -7.82
N GLN A 355 21.05 3.37 -8.35
CA GLN A 355 21.48 3.67 -9.71
C GLN A 355 20.54 3.03 -10.75
N SER A 356 20.21 3.80 -11.80
CA SER A 356 19.50 3.28 -12.97
C SER A 356 20.47 2.54 -13.90
N LEU A 357 20.05 1.38 -14.35
CA LEU A 357 20.85 0.41 -15.10
C LEU A 357 20.22 0.11 -16.45
N GLN A 358 21.06 -0.07 -17.47
CA GLN A 358 20.66 -0.63 -18.76
C GLN A 358 20.84 -2.15 -18.80
N ALA A 359 20.12 -2.82 -19.70
CA ALA A 359 20.41 -4.21 -20.01
C ALA A 359 21.84 -4.34 -20.57
N GLY A 360 22.59 -5.33 -20.10
CA GLY A 360 23.99 -5.54 -20.48
C GLY A 360 25.00 -4.65 -19.74
N GLN A 361 24.59 -3.77 -18.83
CA GLN A 361 25.53 -2.95 -18.06
C GLN A 361 26.26 -3.78 -16.99
N VAL A 362 27.59 -3.64 -16.87
CA VAL A 362 28.39 -4.31 -15.82
C VAL A 362 28.04 -3.77 -14.43
N LEU A 363 27.88 -4.67 -13.46
CA LEU A 363 27.56 -4.37 -12.06
C LEU A 363 28.73 -4.70 -11.12
N LEU A 364 29.31 -5.89 -11.31
CA LEU A 364 30.40 -6.44 -10.52
C LEU A 364 31.39 -7.13 -11.44
N THR A 365 32.62 -7.30 -11.00
CA THR A 365 33.60 -8.16 -11.67
C THR A 365 34.07 -9.26 -10.72
N LEU A 366 34.33 -10.44 -11.27
CA LEU A 366 34.82 -11.62 -10.55
C LEU A 366 36.20 -12.00 -11.06
N ARG A 367 37.05 -12.50 -10.18
CA ARG A 367 38.23 -13.30 -10.55
C ARG A 367 37.98 -14.76 -10.23
N ALA A 368 38.26 -15.64 -11.18
CA ALA A 368 38.16 -17.08 -10.94
C ALA A 368 39.16 -17.48 -9.84
N VAL A 369 38.72 -18.32 -8.90
CA VAL A 369 39.67 -18.97 -7.98
C VAL A 369 40.27 -20.14 -8.75
N SER A 370 41.51 -19.97 -9.23
CA SER A 370 42.27 -21.06 -9.85
C SER A 370 42.33 -22.23 -8.86
N HIS A 371 41.73 -23.37 -9.18
CA HIS A 371 42.01 -24.60 -8.44
C HIS A 371 43.46 -25.01 -8.73
N PRO A 372 44.35 -25.06 -7.73
CA PRO A 372 45.64 -25.69 -7.92
C PRO A 372 45.40 -27.20 -7.97
N GLY A 373 45.29 -27.78 -9.17
CA GLY A 373 45.28 -29.24 -9.32
C GLY A 373 44.45 -29.83 -10.45
N SER A 374 44.79 -29.50 -11.70
CA SER A 374 44.64 -30.45 -12.81
C SER A 374 45.80 -30.25 -13.78
N GLY A 375 47.01 -30.46 -13.26
CA GLY A 375 48.25 -30.47 -14.04
C GLY A 375 48.83 -31.88 -14.04
N ALA A 376 48.72 -32.51 -15.20
CA ALA A 376 49.43 -33.71 -15.71
C ALA A 376 49.28 -35.03 -14.95
#